data_AF-A0A941GMF8-F1
#
_entry.id   AF-A0A941GMF8-F1
#
_cell.length_a   1.000
_cell.length_b   1.000
_cell.length_c   1.000
_cell.angle_alpha   90.00
_cell.angle_beta   90.00
_cell.angle_gamma   90.00
#
_symmetry.space_group_name_H-M   'P 1'
#
loop_
_entity.id
_entity.type
_entity.pdbx_description
1 polymer ?
#
loop_
_entity_poly.entity_id
_entity_poly.type
_entity_poly.pdbx_seq_one_letter_code
_entity_poly.pdbx_strand_id
1 'polypeptide(L)'
;MNTKVNFLQHFFKQNANQGFTTAGFLLRIFLYTGVVSTLFLPPYNSKQGNCNNYREGKNIIGTLNRAQQAYHFEKMSFADRVDLAQPTNPLGVVIVSNYYNVRILSPMIPAQNLNESEELAKDADRVFMFAQFDAPGEKELPNFIGGMFYSEGQYSSIICQSDLPATLPTSMPTLTLEEAKCPEGWTILN
;
A
#
# COMPACT_ATOMS: atom_id res chain seq x y z
N MET A 1 -62.80 -29.14 56.13
CA MET A 1 -63.03 -27.87 55.39
C MET A 1 -62.14 -26.81 56.02
N ASN A 2 -60.99 -26.50 55.41
CA ASN A 2 -60.74 -25.45 54.42
C ASN A 2 -60.64 -24.05 55.04
N THR A 3 -59.41 -23.55 55.19
CA THR A 3 -59.11 -22.12 55.26
C THR A 3 -57.71 -21.88 54.68
N LYS A 4 -57.61 -21.91 53.35
CA LYS A 4 -56.45 -21.37 52.62
C LYS A 4 -56.54 -19.84 52.71
N VAL A 5 -55.82 -19.27 53.68
CA VAL A 5 -55.74 -17.82 53.85
C VAL A 5 -54.54 -17.29 53.05
N ASN A 6 -54.88 -16.45 52.07
CA ASN A 6 -54.18 -15.24 51.64
C ASN A 6 -52.67 -15.14 51.92
N PHE A 7 -51.87 -15.69 51.00
CA PHE A 7 -50.46 -15.27 50.85
C PHE A 7 -50.18 -14.63 49.48
N LEU A 8 -50.96 -14.98 48.44
CA LEU A 8 -50.75 -14.50 47.08
C LEU A 8 -51.20 -13.05 46.84
N GLN A 9 -52.15 -12.53 47.62
CA GLN A 9 -52.68 -11.18 47.40
C GLN A 9 -51.77 -10.06 47.94
N HIS A 10 -50.70 -10.40 48.67
CA HIS A 10 -49.74 -9.41 49.16
C HIS A 10 -48.61 -9.12 48.16
N PHE A 11 -48.34 -10.03 47.22
CA PHE A 11 -47.35 -9.79 46.16
C PHE A 11 -47.88 -8.94 45.00
N PHE A 12 -49.21 -8.86 44.83
CA PHE A 12 -49.82 -8.10 43.72
C PHE A 12 -50.31 -6.70 44.12
N LYS A 13 -50.02 -6.24 45.34
CA LYS A 13 -50.37 -4.89 45.78
C LYS A 13 -49.17 -3.95 45.65
N GLN A 14 -49.14 -3.29 44.49
CA GLN A 14 -48.64 -1.94 44.24
C GLN A 14 -47.19 -1.65 44.60
N ASN A 15 -46.36 -1.38 43.58
CA ASN A 15 -45.93 -0.02 43.32
C ASN A 15 -45.57 0.18 41.85
N ALA A 16 -46.15 1.22 41.27
CA ALA A 16 -45.88 1.71 39.94
C ALA A 16 -44.41 2.13 39.82
N ASN A 17 -43.64 1.40 39.03
CA ASN A 17 -42.45 1.91 38.38
C ASN A 17 -42.54 1.45 36.92
N GLN A 18 -43.21 2.26 36.09
CA GLN A 18 -43.19 2.15 34.63
C GLN A 18 -41.81 2.56 34.09
N GLY A 19 -40.76 1.89 34.56
CA GLY A 19 -39.37 2.16 34.20
C GLY A 19 -38.66 0.84 33.96
N PHE A 20 -38.51 0.49 32.68
CA PHE A 20 -37.66 -0.60 32.18
C PHE A 20 -37.92 -2.03 32.68
N THR A 21 -38.85 -2.73 32.01
CA THR A 21 -38.76 -4.20 31.95
C THR A 21 -37.56 -4.60 31.09
N THR A 22 -36.78 -5.61 31.51
CA THR A 22 -35.60 -6.10 30.77
C THR A 22 -35.93 -6.48 29.33
N ALA A 23 -37.07 -7.15 29.12
CA ALA A 23 -37.56 -7.48 27.78
C ALA A 23 -37.91 -6.22 26.96
N GLY A 24 -38.49 -5.19 27.59
CA GLY A 24 -38.80 -3.92 26.93
C GLY A 24 -37.56 -3.12 26.55
N PHE A 25 -36.49 -3.17 27.36
CA PHE A 25 -35.20 -2.56 27.05
C PHE A 25 -34.54 -3.19 25.84
N LEU A 26 -34.42 -4.51 25.84
CA LEU A 26 -33.80 -5.26 24.76
C LEU A 26 -34.54 -5.06 23.45
N LEU A 27 -35.88 -5.15 23.48
CA LEU A 27 -36.70 -4.94 22.29
C LEU A 27 -36.50 -3.53 21.69
N ARG A 28 -36.39 -2.49 22.55
CA ARG A 28 -36.09 -1.14 22.09
C ARG A 28 -34.69 -1.04 21.48
N ILE A 29 -33.66 -1.59 22.12
CA ILE A 29 -32.30 -1.56 21.58
C ILE A 29 -32.26 -2.22 20.21
N PHE A 30 -32.75 -3.46 20.07
CA PHE A 30 -32.71 -4.18 18.79
C PHE A 30 -33.45 -3.46 17.66
N LEU A 31 -34.61 -2.88 17.97
CA LEU A 31 -35.40 -2.14 16.97
C LEU A 31 -34.72 -0.84 16.54
N TYR A 32 -34.18 -0.06 17.48
CA TYR A 32 -33.51 1.19 17.14
C TYR A 32 -32.12 0.97 16.52
N THR A 33 -31.31 0.03 17.02
CA THR A 33 -30.00 -0.28 16.42
C THR A 33 -30.15 -0.88 15.02
N GLY A 34 -31.21 -1.67 14.78
CA GLY A 34 -31.53 -2.22 13.46
C GLY A 34 -31.79 -1.12 12.43
N VAL A 35 -32.66 -0.16 12.74
CA VAL A 35 -33.02 0.94 11.82
C VAL A 35 -31.86 1.92 11.62
N VAL A 36 -31.06 2.19 12.66
CA VAL A 36 -29.91 3.10 12.55
C VAL A 36 -28.77 2.43 11.77
N SER A 37 -28.46 1.16 12.02
CA SER A 37 -27.32 0.49 11.36
C SER A 37 -27.39 0.49 9.82
N THR A 38 -28.59 0.37 9.23
CA THR A 38 -28.79 0.37 7.78
C THR A 38 -28.54 1.74 7.13
N LEU A 39 -28.76 2.83 7.86
CA LEU A 39 -28.54 4.20 7.37
C LEU A 39 -27.07 4.65 7.51
N PHE A 40 -26.34 4.04 8.45
CA PHE A 40 -24.97 4.41 8.79
C PHE A 40 -23.91 3.50 8.16
N LEU A 41 -24.29 2.43 7.45
CA LEU A 41 -23.33 1.67 6.66
C LEU A 41 -23.01 2.48 5.39
N PRO A 42 -21.82 3.11 5.29
CA PRO A 42 -21.37 3.62 3.99
C PRO A 42 -21.39 2.43 3.01
N PRO A 43 -21.86 2.60 1.78
CA PRO A 43 -21.91 1.50 0.81
C PRO A 43 -20.48 0.96 0.63
N TYR A 44 -20.21 -0.20 1.23
CA TYR A 44 -18.87 -0.79 1.31
C TYR A 44 -18.38 -1.32 -0.05
N ASN A 45 -19.20 -1.25 -1.10
CA ASN A 45 -18.94 -1.96 -2.35
C ASN A 45 -19.09 -1.01 -3.54
N SER A 46 -17.99 -0.41 -4.01
CA SER A 46 -17.75 -0.03 -5.44
C SER A 46 -16.60 0.97 -5.69
N LYS A 47 -15.87 1.43 -4.67
CA LYS A 47 -14.69 2.33 -4.87
C LYS A 47 -13.35 1.79 -4.37
N GLN A 48 -13.32 0.57 -3.82
CA GLN A 48 -12.08 0.00 -3.26
C GLN A 48 -11.09 -0.51 -4.32
N GLY A 49 -11.54 -0.91 -5.51
CA GLY A 49 -10.65 -1.51 -6.53
C GLY A 49 -9.48 -0.59 -6.92
N ASN A 50 -9.78 0.58 -7.47
CA ASN A 50 -8.73 1.48 -7.98
C ASN A 50 -7.77 2.01 -6.90
N CYS A 51 -8.27 2.29 -5.69
CA CYS A 51 -7.43 2.79 -4.60
C CYS A 51 -6.52 1.70 -4.01
N ASN A 52 -6.99 0.45 -3.95
CA ASN A 52 -6.18 -0.67 -3.50
C ASN A 52 -5.10 -1.01 -4.54
N ASN A 53 -5.48 -1.06 -5.81
CA ASN A 53 -4.56 -1.35 -6.92
C ASN A 53 -3.46 -0.28 -7.01
N TYR A 54 -3.80 1.01 -6.87
CA TYR A 54 -2.80 2.08 -6.83
C TYR A 54 -1.79 1.90 -5.69
N ARG A 55 -2.26 1.54 -4.49
CA ARG A 55 -1.38 1.32 -3.32
C ARG A 55 -0.47 0.11 -3.51
N GLU A 56 -0.91 -0.89 -4.27
CA GLU A 56 -0.12 -2.08 -4.57
C GLU A 56 1.17 -1.72 -5.31
N GLY A 57 1.10 -0.92 -6.38
CA GLY A 57 2.28 -0.48 -7.13
C GLY A 57 3.31 0.23 -6.23
N LYS A 58 2.86 1.17 -5.39
CA LYS A 58 3.72 1.85 -4.41
C LYS A 58 4.36 0.87 -3.43
N ASN A 59 3.57 -0.07 -2.88
CA ASN A 59 4.05 -1.05 -1.90
C ASN A 59 5.06 -2.03 -2.48
N ILE A 60 4.85 -2.46 -3.74
CA ILE A 60 5.79 -3.31 -4.47
C ILE A 60 7.13 -2.62 -4.59
N ILE A 61 7.15 -1.39 -5.11
CA ILE A 61 8.40 -0.63 -5.28
C ILE A 61 9.09 -0.40 -3.93
N GLY A 62 8.35 -0.01 -2.89
CA GLY A 62 8.93 0.16 -1.56
C GLY A 62 9.51 -1.12 -0.98
N THR A 63 8.92 -2.28 -1.28
CA THR A 63 9.43 -3.59 -0.88
C THR A 63 10.73 -3.93 -1.61
N LEU A 64 10.76 -3.71 -2.92
CA LEU A 64 11.95 -3.93 -3.74
C LEU A 64 13.11 -3.01 -3.35
N ASN A 65 12.84 -1.74 -3.03
CA ASN A 65 13.85 -0.80 -2.55
C ASN A 65 14.55 -1.34 -1.29
N ARG A 66 13.78 -1.80 -0.30
CA ARG A 66 14.33 -2.38 0.94
C ARG A 66 15.06 -3.70 0.68
N ALA A 67 14.54 -4.55 -0.21
CA ALA A 67 15.19 -5.81 -0.57
C ALA A 67 16.53 -5.58 -1.29
N GLN A 68 16.58 -4.60 -2.19
CA GLN A 68 17.81 -4.19 -2.87
C GLN A 68 18.83 -3.59 -1.90
N GLN A 69 18.39 -2.77 -0.93
CA GLN A 69 19.27 -2.27 0.11
C GLN A 69 19.89 -3.40 0.93
N ALA A 70 19.08 -4.36 1.39
CA ALA A 70 19.57 -5.51 2.15
C ALA A 70 20.54 -6.37 1.32
N TYR A 71 20.17 -6.67 0.06
CA TYR A 71 21.02 -7.43 -0.83
C TYR A 71 22.36 -6.73 -1.11
N HIS A 72 22.33 -5.43 -1.40
CA HIS A 72 23.54 -4.63 -1.60
C HIS A 72 24.41 -4.58 -0.35
N PHE A 73 23.81 -4.48 0.84
CA PHE A 73 24.55 -4.53 2.10
C PHE A 73 25.28 -5.86 2.30
N GLU A 74 24.71 -6.97 1.85
CA GLU A 74 25.32 -8.31 1.97
C GLU A 74 26.31 -8.64 0.85
N LYS A 75 26.05 -8.17 -0.37
CA LYS A 75 26.77 -8.58 -1.58
C LYS A 75 27.63 -7.48 -2.19
N MET A 76 27.60 -6.27 -1.61
CA MET A 76 28.31 -5.08 -2.10
C MET A 76 28.01 -4.78 -3.57
N SER A 77 26.81 -5.17 -4.03
CA SER A 77 26.32 -4.99 -5.39
C SER A 77 24.81 -5.15 -5.40
N PHE A 78 24.11 -4.37 -6.22
CA PHE A 78 22.67 -4.53 -6.39
C PHE A 78 22.34 -5.76 -7.23
N ALA A 79 21.19 -6.39 -6.95
CA ALA A 79 20.74 -7.50 -7.76
C ALA A 79 20.15 -6.96 -9.07
N ASP A 80 20.65 -7.44 -10.20
CA ASP A 80 20.11 -7.13 -11.52
C ASP A 80 19.35 -8.33 -12.10
N ARG A 81 18.43 -8.07 -13.04
CA ARG A 81 17.75 -9.09 -13.85
C ARG A 81 17.14 -10.25 -13.04
N VAL A 82 16.48 -9.91 -11.93
CA VAL A 82 15.88 -10.87 -11.00
C VAL A 82 14.49 -11.33 -11.49
N ASP A 83 14.26 -12.65 -11.51
CA ASP A 83 12.91 -13.20 -11.64
C ASP A 83 12.19 -13.15 -10.29
N LEU A 84 11.35 -12.12 -10.12
CA LEU A 84 10.62 -11.85 -8.88
C LEU A 84 9.49 -12.85 -8.59
N ALA A 85 9.09 -13.67 -9.56
CA ALA A 85 8.04 -14.67 -9.35
C ALA A 85 8.58 -15.94 -8.65
N GLN A 86 9.90 -16.15 -8.66
CA GLN A 86 10.51 -17.36 -8.10
C GLN A 86 10.85 -17.17 -6.61
N PRO A 87 10.55 -18.15 -5.73
CA PRO A 87 10.94 -18.08 -4.32
C PRO A 87 12.45 -18.18 -4.10
N THR A 88 13.21 -18.68 -5.08
CA THR A 88 14.67 -18.83 -5.01
C THR A 88 15.41 -17.58 -5.48
N ASN A 89 14.71 -16.47 -5.71
CA ASN A 89 15.34 -15.26 -6.21
C ASN A 89 16.28 -14.63 -5.15
N PRO A 90 17.37 -13.97 -5.56
CA PRO A 90 18.39 -13.44 -4.66
C PRO A 90 17.89 -12.37 -3.68
N LEU A 91 16.77 -11.70 -3.97
CA LEU A 91 16.21 -10.66 -3.12
C LEU A 91 15.35 -11.22 -1.97
N GLY A 92 15.03 -12.52 -1.99
CA GLY A 92 14.24 -13.17 -0.95
C GLY A 92 12.79 -12.68 -0.85
N VAL A 93 12.30 -11.95 -1.86
CA VAL A 93 10.93 -11.42 -1.92
C VAL A 93 10.23 -11.91 -3.17
N VAL A 94 9.07 -12.54 -3.01
CA VAL A 94 8.25 -12.99 -4.15
C VAL A 94 7.20 -11.93 -4.45
N ILE A 95 7.22 -11.40 -5.67
CA ILE A 95 6.26 -10.41 -6.15
C ILE A 95 5.41 -11.06 -7.24
N VAL A 96 4.13 -11.24 -6.95
CA VAL A 96 3.11 -11.65 -7.91
C VAL A 96 1.98 -10.63 -7.83
N SER A 97 1.70 -9.98 -8.96
CA SER A 97 0.63 -9.00 -9.08
C SER A 97 -0.21 -9.31 -10.31
N ASN A 98 -1.52 -9.11 -10.21
CA ASN A 98 -2.45 -9.18 -11.33
C ASN A 98 -2.59 -7.84 -12.06
N TYR A 99 -1.99 -6.77 -11.52
CA TYR A 99 -2.16 -5.40 -12.00
C TYR A 99 -0.88 -4.74 -12.46
N TYR A 100 0.26 -5.14 -11.88
CA TYR A 100 1.55 -4.54 -12.18
C TYR A 100 2.53 -5.57 -12.72
N ASN A 101 3.11 -5.25 -13.88
CA ASN A 101 4.27 -5.90 -14.42
C ASN A 101 5.53 -5.22 -13.84
N VAL A 102 6.33 -5.98 -13.09
CA VAL A 102 7.44 -5.43 -12.32
C VAL A 102 8.76 -5.92 -12.88
N ARG A 103 9.72 -5.01 -13.07
CA ARG A 103 11.04 -5.29 -13.63
C ARG A 103 12.12 -4.54 -12.87
N ILE A 104 13.28 -5.18 -12.74
CA ILE A 104 14.50 -4.54 -12.23
C ILE A 104 15.35 -4.20 -13.45
N LEU A 105 15.68 -2.92 -13.58
CA LEU A 105 16.45 -2.40 -14.70
C LEU A 105 17.91 -2.28 -14.25
N SER A 106 18.80 -2.82 -15.08
CA SER A 106 20.24 -2.68 -14.87
C SER A 106 20.62 -1.18 -14.85
N PRO A 107 21.65 -0.80 -14.08
CA PRO A 107 22.16 0.57 -14.10
C PRO A 107 22.56 0.96 -15.51
N MET A 108 21.77 1.83 -16.13
CA MET A 108 22.04 2.37 -17.44
C MET A 108 22.69 3.74 -17.24
N ILE A 109 23.94 3.91 -17.65
CA ILE A 109 24.58 5.23 -17.69
C ILE A 109 23.88 6.00 -18.82
N PRO A 110 23.23 7.16 -18.56
CA PRO A 110 22.60 7.94 -19.61
C PRO A 110 23.67 8.37 -20.63
N ALA A 111 23.52 7.98 -21.89
CA ALA A 111 24.48 8.29 -22.96
C ALA A 111 24.62 9.80 -23.28
N GLN A 112 23.79 10.65 -22.67
CA GLN A 112 23.67 12.07 -23.02
C GLN A 112 24.69 12.99 -22.31
N ASN A 113 25.43 12.50 -21.31
CA ASN A 113 26.37 13.31 -20.54
C ASN A 113 27.72 12.60 -20.33
N LEU A 114 28.40 12.26 -21.43
CA LEU A 114 29.81 11.82 -21.33
C LEU A 114 30.76 12.95 -20.90
N ASN A 115 30.29 14.22 -20.86
CA ASN A 115 31.17 15.38 -20.64
C ASN A 115 30.80 16.27 -19.43
N GLU A 116 29.62 16.17 -18.80
CA GLU A 116 29.21 17.11 -17.73
C GLU A 116 28.48 16.49 -16.52
N SER A 117 28.42 15.16 -16.40
CA SER A 117 27.96 14.52 -15.14
C SER A 117 28.88 13.40 -14.67
N GLU A 118 30.17 13.50 -14.99
CA GLU A 118 31.16 12.44 -14.74
C GLU A 118 31.65 12.38 -13.28
N GLU A 119 31.54 13.43 -12.48
CA GLU A 119 32.12 13.41 -11.12
C GLU A 119 31.24 12.72 -10.08
N LEU A 120 29.90 12.87 -10.13
CA LEU A 120 29.02 12.25 -9.13
C LEU A 120 28.55 10.83 -9.51
N ALA A 121 28.71 10.45 -10.79
CA ALA A 121 28.23 9.18 -11.32
C ALA A 121 29.26 8.05 -11.31
N LYS A 122 30.55 8.35 -11.06
CA LYS A 122 31.64 7.37 -11.10
C LYS A 122 31.69 6.43 -9.90
N ASP A 123 31.23 6.87 -8.74
CA ASP A 123 31.37 6.12 -7.48
C ASP A 123 30.04 5.71 -6.83
N ALA A 124 28.91 6.02 -7.47
CA ALA A 124 27.58 5.70 -6.95
C ALA A 124 26.96 4.48 -7.64
N ASP A 125 26.89 3.37 -6.88
CA ASP A 125 26.13 2.19 -7.27
C ASP A 125 24.64 2.52 -7.28
N ARG A 126 23.91 1.99 -8.27
CA ARG A 126 22.48 2.27 -8.41
C ARG A 126 21.73 1.12 -9.05
N VAL A 127 20.45 1.01 -8.72
CA VAL A 127 19.51 0.09 -9.38
C VAL A 127 18.13 0.73 -9.46
N PHE A 128 17.43 0.46 -10.56
CA PHE A 128 16.09 0.98 -10.79
C PHE A 128 15.08 -0.15 -10.83
N MET A 129 13.89 0.10 -10.33
CA MET A 129 12.76 -0.81 -10.39
C MET A 129 11.61 -0.11 -11.08
N PHE A 130 10.89 -0.83 -11.93
CA PHE A 130 9.76 -0.29 -12.65
C PHE A 130 8.54 -1.18 -12.42
N ALA A 131 7.45 -0.59 -11.97
CA ALA A 131 6.15 -1.23 -11.88
C ALA A 131 5.23 -0.57 -12.91
N GLN A 132 5.03 -1.28 -14.01
CA GLN A 132 4.13 -0.89 -15.09
C GLN A 132 2.74 -1.45 -14.83
N PHE A 133 1.73 -0.60 -14.86
CA PHE A 133 0.35 -1.07 -14.83
C PHE A 133 0.02 -1.84 -16.11
N ASP A 134 -0.47 -3.06 -15.96
CA ASP A 134 -0.81 -4.00 -17.03
C ASP A 134 -1.99 -4.88 -16.58
N ALA A 135 -3.17 -4.26 -16.45
CA ALA A 135 -4.42 -4.98 -16.22
C ALA A 135 -5.43 -4.67 -17.33
N PRO A 136 -5.67 -5.62 -18.25
CA PRO A 136 -6.64 -5.40 -19.33
C PRO A 136 -8.06 -5.30 -18.77
N GLY A 137 -8.80 -4.27 -19.21
CA GLY A 137 -10.19 -4.05 -18.82
C GLY A 137 -10.39 -3.27 -17.52
N GLU A 138 -9.29 -2.90 -16.84
CA GLU A 138 -9.32 -2.01 -15.68
C GLU A 138 -9.02 -0.56 -16.09
N LYS A 139 -9.41 0.40 -15.25
CA LYS A 139 -9.03 1.80 -15.46
C LYS A 139 -7.52 1.93 -15.35
N GLU A 140 -6.88 2.52 -16.36
CA GLU A 140 -5.44 2.76 -16.34
C GLU A 140 -5.01 3.50 -15.06
N LEU A 141 -4.00 2.96 -14.40
CA LEU A 141 -3.40 3.54 -13.21
C LEU A 141 -2.01 4.11 -13.52
N PRO A 142 -1.49 4.98 -12.65
CA PRO A 142 -0.11 5.44 -12.73
C PRO A 142 0.89 4.28 -12.65
N ASN A 143 2.00 4.46 -13.37
CA ASN A 143 3.18 3.63 -13.26
C ASN A 143 4.05 4.14 -12.11
N PHE A 144 4.93 3.27 -11.60
CA PHE A 144 5.86 3.63 -10.53
C PHE A 144 7.29 3.27 -10.90
N ILE A 145 8.22 4.14 -10.49
CA ILE A 145 9.66 3.89 -10.57
C ILE A 145 10.24 3.92 -9.16
N GLY A 146 11.02 2.92 -8.81
CA GLY A 146 11.90 2.94 -7.66
C GLY A 146 13.34 3.19 -8.09
N GLY A 147 14.09 3.89 -7.25
CA GLY A 147 15.54 3.97 -7.37
C GLY A 147 16.18 3.68 -6.01
N MET A 148 17.21 2.85 -6.01
CA MET A 148 18.13 2.70 -4.89
C MET A 148 19.52 3.16 -5.33
N PHE A 149 20.12 4.00 -4.52
CA PHE A 149 21.45 4.54 -4.72
C PHE A 149 22.30 4.28 -3.50
N TYR A 150 23.58 4.01 -3.71
CA TYR A 150 24.59 3.87 -2.68
C TYR A 150 25.79 4.73 -3.05
N SER A 151 26.16 5.65 -2.18
CA SER A 151 27.32 6.54 -2.36
C SER A 151 27.92 6.85 -0.99
N GLU A 152 29.24 6.80 -0.88
CA GLU A 152 29.98 7.18 0.34
C GLU A 152 29.48 6.50 1.64
N GLY A 153 29.00 5.25 1.56
CA GLY A 153 28.50 4.51 2.72
C GLY A 153 27.05 4.81 3.10
N GLN A 154 26.36 5.68 2.35
CA GLN A 154 24.96 6.04 2.58
C GLN A 154 24.04 5.48 1.50
N TYR A 155 22.84 5.09 1.91
CA TYR A 155 21.77 4.67 1.00
C TYR A 155 20.77 5.80 0.80
N SER A 156 20.41 6.06 -0.46
CA SER A 156 19.31 6.94 -0.82
C SER A 156 18.28 6.14 -1.61
N SER A 157 17.00 6.30 -1.28
CA SER A 157 15.89 5.61 -1.93
C SER A 157 14.88 6.61 -2.45
N ILE A 158 14.33 6.36 -3.63
CA ILE A 158 13.26 7.17 -4.20
C ILE A 158 12.14 6.29 -4.72
N ILE A 159 10.92 6.82 -4.64
CA ILE A 159 9.74 6.28 -5.32
C ILE A 159 9.11 7.42 -6.10
N CYS A 160 8.98 7.23 -7.40
CA CYS A 160 8.36 8.17 -8.32
C CYS A 160 7.08 7.57 -8.87
N GLN A 161 6.06 8.40 -9.03
CA GLN A 161 4.79 8.06 -9.66
C GLN A 161 4.64 8.86 -10.94
N SER A 162 4.11 8.26 -12.00
CA SER A 162 3.77 9.01 -13.19
C SER A 162 2.62 9.99 -12.94
N ASP A 163 2.70 11.17 -13.54
CA ASP A 163 1.63 12.18 -13.44
C ASP A 163 0.40 11.80 -14.27
N LEU A 164 0.62 11.03 -15.34
CA LEU A 164 -0.40 10.49 -16.23
C LEU A 164 -0.41 8.96 -16.16
N PRO A 165 -1.57 8.32 -16.33
CA PRO A 165 -1.67 6.86 -16.34
C PRO A 165 -0.92 6.27 -17.54
N ALA A 166 -0.39 5.05 -17.37
CA ALA A 166 0.29 4.28 -18.41
C ALA A 166 1.49 4.97 -19.13
N THR A 167 2.04 6.07 -18.61
CA THR A 167 3.21 6.71 -19.22
C THR A 167 4.51 5.97 -18.90
N LEU A 168 5.36 5.82 -19.92
CA LEU A 168 6.70 5.25 -19.76
C LEU A 168 7.71 6.37 -19.47
N PRO A 169 8.72 6.11 -18.61
CA PRO A 169 9.77 7.08 -18.35
C PRO A 169 10.60 7.34 -19.61
N THR A 170 10.92 8.62 -19.83
CA THR A 170 11.90 9.06 -20.83
C THR A 170 13.32 9.06 -20.28
N SER A 171 13.47 9.13 -18.96
CA SER A 171 14.74 9.05 -18.23
C SER A 171 14.57 8.35 -16.88
N MET A 172 15.68 7.88 -16.30
CA MET A 172 15.69 7.25 -14.97
C MET A 172 15.86 8.31 -13.86
N PRO A 173 15.44 8.02 -12.62
CA PRO A 173 15.75 8.86 -11.47
C PRO A 173 17.26 9.09 -11.35
N THR A 174 17.65 10.30 -10.96
CA THR A 174 19.04 10.70 -10.81
C THR A 174 19.35 11.01 -9.36
N LEU A 175 20.62 10.85 -8.96
CA LEU A 175 21.13 11.32 -7.67
C LEU A 175 21.94 12.60 -7.93
N THR A 176 21.54 13.71 -7.33
CA THR A 176 22.23 15.01 -7.43
C THR A 176 22.61 15.48 -6.04
N LEU A 177 23.91 15.67 -5.76
CA LEU A 177 24.45 16.25 -4.51
C LEU A 177 23.68 15.79 -3.24
N GLU A 178 23.46 14.48 -3.11
CA GLU A 178 22.73 13.79 -2.01
C GLU A 178 21.20 13.64 -2.13
N GLU A 179 20.54 14.31 -3.07
CA GLU A 179 19.08 14.19 -3.26
C GLU A 179 18.74 13.37 -4.51
N ALA A 180 17.85 12.39 -4.36
CA ALA A 180 17.32 11.64 -5.49
C ALA A 180 16.17 12.42 -6.15
N LYS A 181 16.21 12.54 -7.48
CA LYS A 181 15.24 13.30 -8.27
C LYS A 181 14.49 12.41 -9.26
N CYS A 182 13.17 12.58 -9.33
CA CYS A 182 12.32 11.92 -10.32
C CYS A 182 12.50 12.53 -11.72
N PRO A 183 12.27 11.73 -12.79
CA PRO A 183 12.26 12.24 -14.16
C PRO A 183 11.09 13.22 -14.40
N GLU A 184 11.17 14.01 -15.47
CA GLU A 184 10.09 14.96 -15.81
C GLU A 184 8.77 14.24 -16.12
N GLY A 185 7.66 14.78 -15.62
CA GLY A 185 6.34 14.13 -15.71
C GLY A 185 6.11 13.04 -14.65
N TRP A 186 6.96 13.02 -13.62
CA TRP A 186 6.85 12.12 -12.48
C TRP A 186 6.93 12.88 -11.16
N THR A 187 6.04 12.54 -10.24
CA THR A 187 5.98 13.11 -8.89
C THR A 187 6.64 12.18 -7.88
N ILE A 188 7.45 12.75 -6.98
CA ILE A 188 8.05 12.01 -5.86
C ILE A 188 7.01 11.60 -4.83
N LEU A 189 7.10 10.36 -4.35
CA LEU A 189 6.27 9.82 -3.27
C LEU A 189 7.12 9.58 -2.03
N ASN A 190 6.75 10.26 -0.94
CA ASN A 190 7.29 10.02 0.40
C ASN A 190 6.69 8.76 1.05
#